data_AF-A0AAW6TG75-F1
#
_entry.id   AF-A0AAW6TG75-F1
#
_cell.length_a   1.000
_cell.length_b   1.000
_cell.length_c   1.000
_cell.angle_alpha   90.00
_cell.angle_beta   90.00
_cell.angle_gamma   90.00
#
_symmetry.space_group_name_H-M   'P 1'
#
loop_
_entity.id
_entity.type
_entity.pdbx_description
1 polymer ?
#
loop_
_entity_poly.entity_id
_entity_poly.type
_entity_poly.pdbx_seq_one_letter_code
_entity_poly.pdbx_strand_id
1 'polypeptide(L)'
;MELKAKQEGDIEKIDKFTGYQLPNKFKIVGLVLFITSILSIITSLKLYMLDIKYHELFERIALSGSVLGLLIISISREKIEDELIGKIRMQSYNYAVIVTVLIYLILPFIHFTIESIFSSMSKIEGSKDVSVLGVLLMSQIFTFRKLKKAYNEE
;
A
#
# COMPACT_ATOMS: atom_id res chain seq x y z
N MET A 1 19.56 37.11 -12.99
CA MET A 1 18.48 37.26 -11.99
C MET A 1 17.14 36.76 -12.53
N GLU A 2 16.76 37.09 -13.77
CA GLU A 2 15.51 36.59 -14.38
C GLU A 2 15.39 35.06 -14.47
N LEU A 3 16.48 34.34 -14.77
CA LEU A 3 16.47 32.87 -14.83
C LEU A 3 16.13 32.23 -13.47
N LYS A 4 16.63 32.79 -12.36
CA LYS A 4 16.31 32.30 -11.01
C LYS A 4 14.86 32.60 -10.64
N ALA A 5 14.39 33.83 -10.91
CA ALA A 5 13.00 34.21 -10.63
C ALA A 5 11.98 33.37 -11.44
N LYS A 6 12.32 33.01 -12.69
CA LYS A 6 11.50 32.10 -13.50
C LYS A 6 11.49 30.67 -12.95
N GLN A 7 12.66 30.16 -12.52
CA GLN A 7 12.77 28.85 -11.87
C GLN A 7 11.96 28.78 -10.57
N GLU A 8 12.01 29.82 -9.73
CA GLU A 8 11.23 29.91 -8.49
C GLU A 8 9.72 29.89 -8.75
N GLY A 9 9.26 30.65 -9.74
CA GLY A 9 7.84 30.66 -10.13
C GLY A 9 7.35 29.33 -10.72
N ASP A 10 8.24 28.55 -11.35
CA ASP A 10 7.91 27.21 -11.84
C ASP A 10 7.88 26.17 -10.69
N ILE A 11 8.76 26.32 -9.68
CA ILE A 11 8.77 25.47 -8.48
C ILE A 11 7.49 25.69 -7.65
N GLU A 12 7.05 26.93 -7.43
CA GLU A 12 5.80 27.22 -6.69
C GLU A 12 4.56 26.60 -7.37
N LYS A 13 4.51 26.63 -8.70
CA LYS A 13 3.41 25.99 -9.44
C LYS A 13 3.42 24.49 -9.23
N ILE A 14 4.59 23.85 -9.33
CA ILE A 14 4.73 22.40 -9.11
C ILE A 14 4.27 22.05 -7.70
N ASP A 15 4.75 22.76 -6.68
CA ASP A 15 4.42 22.49 -5.28
C ASP A 15 2.92 22.62 -4.99
N LYS A 16 2.25 23.59 -5.63
CA LYS A 16 0.80 23.76 -5.54
C LYS A 16 0.01 22.57 -6.09
N PHE A 17 0.50 21.91 -7.14
CA PHE A 17 -0.14 20.72 -7.72
C PHE A 17 0.25 19.43 -6.99
N THR A 18 1.51 19.29 -6.54
CA THR A 18 2.01 18.09 -5.86
C THR A 18 1.67 18.03 -4.38
N GLY A 19 1.37 19.17 -3.75
CA GLY A 19 1.04 19.26 -2.33
C GLY A 19 -0.38 18.84 -1.96
N TYR A 20 -1.24 18.50 -2.93
CA TYR A 20 -2.61 18.08 -2.65
C TYR A 20 -2.63 16.66 -2.05
N GLN A 21 -2.90 16.59 -0.76
CA GLN A 21 -3.02 15.34 -0.02
C GLN A 21 -4.43 15.26 0.59
N LEU A 22 -4.95 14.05 0.77
CA LEU A 22 -6.30 13.86 1.30
C LEU A 22 -6.41 14.35 2.76
N PRO A 23 -7.53 14.94 3.18
CA PRO A 23 -7.74 15.35 4.57
C PRO A 23 -7.59 14.18 5.56
N ASN A 24 -7.12 14.44 6.78
CA ASN A 24 -6.88 13.40 7.81
C ASN A 24 -8.12 12.51 8.11
N LYS A 25 -9.35 13.02 7.91
CA LYS A 25 -10.60 12.24 8.06
C LYS A 25 -10.63 10.99 7.17
N PHE A 26 -9.97 11.04 6.01
CA PHE A 26 -9.92 9.93 5.07
C PHE A 26 -9.06 8.75 5.55
N LYS A 27 -8.19 8.91 6.56
CA LYS A 27 -7.52 7.76 7.19
C LYS A 27 -8.50 6.77 7.79
N ILE A 28 -9.54 7.27 8.44
CA ILE A 28 -10.59 6.43 9.03
C ILE A 28 -11.40 5.77 7.92
N VAL A 29 -11.72 6.51 6.85
CA VAL A 29 -12.45 5.97 5.69
C VAL A 29 -11.66 4.82 5.03
N GLY A 30 -10.35 5.03 4.79
CA GLY A 30 -9.48 4.01 4.24
C GLY A 30 -9.33 2.79 5.16
N LEU A 31 -9.27 3.01 6.48
CA LEU A 31 -9.25 1.92 7.47
C LEU A 31 -10.54 1.10 7.43
N VAL A 32 -11.70 1.75 7.44
CA VAL A 32 -13.00 1.06 7.35
C VAL A 32 -13.09 0.27 6.05
N LEU A 33 -12.72 0.88 4.91
CA LEU A 33 -12.70 0.19 3.62
C LEU A 33 -11.78 -1.04 3.62
N PHE A 34 -10.59 -0.92 4.21
CA PHE A 34 -9.65 -2.02 4.34
C PHE A 34 -10.22 -3.16 5.18
N ILE A 35 -10.76 -2.87 6.38
CA ILE A 35 -11.34 -3.88 7.27
C ILE A 35 -12.55 -4.58 6.63
N THR A 36 -13.45 -3.82 6.01
CA THR A 36 -14.59 -4.38 5.27
C THR A 36 -14.14 -5.29 4.13
N SER A 37 -13.07 -4.91 3.43
CA SER A 37 -12.50 -5.72 2.35
C SER A 37 -11.91 -7.04 2.88
N ILE A 38 -11.18 -7.00 4.00
CA ILE A 38 -10.65 -8.22 4.65
C ILE A 38 -11.78 -9.16 5.09
N LEU A 39 -12.84 -8.62 5.69
CA LEU A 39 -14.03 -9.41 6.06
C LEU A 39 -14.69 -10.05 4.83
N SER A 40 -14.72 -9.33 3.71
CA SER A 40 -15.26 -9.85 2.45
C SER A 40 -14.41 -10.99 1.87
N ILE A 41 -13.07 -10.95 2.00
CA ILE A 41 -12.19 -12.05 1.58
C ILE A 41 -12.49 -13.31 2.40
N ILE A 42 -12.59 -13.17 3.72
CA ILE A 42 -12.94 -14.29 4.62
C ILE A 42 -14.31 -14.88 4.26
N THR A 43 -15.26 -14.01 3.93
CA THR A 43 -16.60 -14.43 3.52
C THR A 43 -16.56 -15.15 2.17
N SER A 44 -15.76 -14.67 1.21
CA SER A 44 -15.55 -15.33 -0.09
C SER A 44 -15.06 -16.76 0.05
N LEU A 45 -14.14 -17.02 0.99
CA LEU A 45 -13.67 -18.37 1.30
C LEU A 45 -14.81 -19.31 1.75
N LYS A 46 -15.78 -18.78 2.50
CA LYS A 46 -16.97 -19.55 2.88
C LYS A 46 -17.92 -19.78 1.70
N LEU A 47 -18.05 -18.80 0.79
CA LEU A 47 -18.85 -18.96 -0.44
C LEU A 47 -18.23 -20.00 -1.40
N TYR A 48 -16.90 -20.07 -1.48
CA TYR A 48 -16.19 -21.11 -2.23
C TYR A 48 -16.57 -22.51 -1.75
N MET A 49 -16.61 -22.72 -0.42
CA MET A 49 -17.06 -24.00 0.17
C MET A 49 -18.54 -24.33 -0.08
N LEU A 50 -19.35 -23.34 -0.46
CA LEU A 50 -20.78 -23.48 -0.78
C LEU A 50 -21.05 -23.55 -2.30
N ASP A 51 -19.99 -23.65 -3.12
CA ASP A 51 -20.05 -23.81 -4.58
C ASP A 51 -20.84 -22.70 -5.31
N ILE A 52 -20.77 -21.47 -4.80
CA ILE A 52 -21.45 -20.31 -5.39
C ILE A 52 -20.63 -19.76 -6.56
N LYS A 53 -21.27 -19.64 -7.74
CA LYS A 53 -20.65 -19.25 -9.02
C LYS A 53 -19.92 -17.90 -9.05
N TYR A 54 -20.18 -16.99 -8.10
CA TYR A 54 -19.66 -15.61 -8.12
C TYR A 54 -18.51 -15.34 -7.13
N HIS A 55 -17.95 -16.37 -6.49
CA HIS A 55 -16.92 -16.22 -5.45
C HIS A 55 -15.63 -15.52 -5.96
N GLU A 56 -15.14 -15.85 -7.16
CA GLU A 56 -13.92 -15.27 -7.71
C GLU A 56 -14.02 -13.75 -7.94
N LEU A 57 -15.19 -13.28 -8.41
CA LEU A 57 -15.45 -11.86 -8.61
C LEU A 57 -15.49 -11.11 -7.27
N PHE A 58 -16.13 -11.70 -6.27
CA PHE A 58 -16.17 -11.16 -4.91
C PHE A 58 -14.78 -11.05 -4.30
N GLU A 59 -13.95 -12.08 -4.45
CA GLU A 59 -12.57 -12.07 -3.98
C GLU A 59 -11.75 -10.97 -4.67
N ARG A 60 -11.85 -10.84 -6.00
CA ARG A 60 -11.10 -9.83 -6.76
C ARG A 60 -11.49 -8.40 -6.40
N ILE A 61 -12.79 -8.15 -6.21
CA ILE A 61 -13.30 -6.85 -5.74
C ILE A 61 -12.79 -6.56 -4.34
N ALA A 62 -12.83 -7.55 -3.44
CA ALA A 62 -12.36 -7.39 -2.07
C ALA A 62 -10.84 -7.12 -2.01
N LEU A 63 -10.03 -7.86 -2.76
CA LEU A 63 -8.58 -7.61 -2.86
C LEU A 63 -8.30 -6.21 -3.39
N SER A 64 -8.98 -5.79 -4.47
CA SER A 64 -8.82 -4.45 -5.03
C SER A 64 -9.27 -3.36 -4.04
N GLY A 65 -10.38 -3.58 -3.34
CA GLY A 65 -10.88 -2.70 -2.29
C GLY A 65 -9.91 -2.57 -1.12
N SER A 66 -9.22 -3.66 -0.76
CA SER A 66 -8.20 -3.64 0.30
C SER A 66 -7.02 -2.73 -0.07
N VAL A 67 -6.53 -2.83 -1.32
CA VAL A 67 -5.45 -1.99 -1.83
C VAL A 67 -5.89 -0.53 -1.92
N LEU A 68 -7.12 -0.26 -2.37
CA LEU A 68 -7.68 1.09 -2.37
C LEU A 68 -7.78 1.66 -0.95
N GLY A 69 -8.19 0.85 0.05
CA GLY A 69 -8.21 1.25 1.45
C GLY A 69 -6.82 1.63 1.96
N LEU A 70 -5.82 0.81 1.68
CA LEU A 70 -4.42 1.09 2.02
C LEU A 70 -3.91 2.36 1.32
N LEU A 71 -4.24 2.57 0.04
CA LEU A 71 -3.84 3.74 -0.71
C LEU A 71 -4.40 5.01 -0.06
N ILE A 72 -5.70 5.02 0.26
CA ILE A 72 -6.35 6.15 0.94
C ILE A 72 -5.64 6.47 2.26
N ILE A 73 -5.31 5.46 3.07
CA ILE A 73 -4.57 5.66 4.32
C ILE A 73 -3.19 6.28 4.05
N SER A 74 -2.49 5.77 3.06
CA SER A 74 -1.11 6.13 2.71
C SER A 74 -0.96 7.57 2.22
N ILE A 75 -1.94 8.09 1.47
CA ILE A 75 -1.92 9.46 0.92
C ILE A 75 -2.61 10.49 1.81
N SER A 76 -3.31 10.07 2.87
CA SER A 76 -4.01 10.99 3.77
C SER A 76 -3.06 11.77 4.69
N ARG A 77 -3.33 13.07 4.87
CA ARG A 77 -2.61 14.00 5.74
C ARG A 77 -2.58 13.56 7.19
N GLU A 78 -1.51 13.90 7.89
CA GLU A 78 -1.48 13.87 9.35
C GLU A 78 -2.28 15.06 9.94
N LYS A 79 -2.55 15.01 11.25
CA LYS A 79 -3.23 16.13 11.95
C LYS A 79 -2.40 17.41 11.91
N ILE A 80 -1.09 17.27 12.02
CA ILE A 80 -0.08 18.32 11.95
C ILE A 80 0.87 17.86 10.84
N GLU A 81 0.91 18.61 9.74
CA GLU A 81 1.72 18.28 8.57
C GLU A 81 2.86 19.30 8.51
N ASP A 82 4.01 18.90 9.04
CA ASP A 82 5.24 19.70 9.02
C ASP A 82 6.21 19.16 7.96
N GLU A 83 7.25 19.92 7.64
CA GLU A 83 8.29 19.51 6.68
C GLU A 83 8.92 18.16 7.02
N LEU A 84 9.10 17.88 8.31
CA LEU A 84 9.63 16.60 8.80
C LEU A 84 8.70 15.43 8.43
N ILE A 85 7.38 15.60 8.58
CA ILE A 85 6.40 14.57 8.21
C ILE A 85 6.42 14.33 6.70
N GLY A 86 6.56 15.39 5.90
CA GLY A 86 6.77 15.28 4.46
C GLY A 86 8.02 14.46 4.11
N LYS A 87 9.15 14.73 4.77
CA LYS A 87 10.41 13.98 4.59
C LYS A 87 10.27 12.51 5.00
N ILE A 88 9.69 12.24 6.17
CA ILE A 88 9.45 10.87 6.65
C ILE A 88 8.57 10.09 5.68
N ARG A 89 7.54 10.73 5.12
CA ARG A 89 6.66 10.09 4.12
C ARG A 89 7.43 9.68 2.87
N MET A 90 8.24 10.59 2.31
CA MET A 90 9.07 10.29 1.13
C MET A 90 10.07 9.16 1.41
N GLN A 91 10.74 9.19 2.56
CA GLN A 91 11.65 8.11 2.98
C GLN A 91 10.92 6.76 3.11
N SER A 92 9.70 6.78 3.65
CA SER A 92 8.89 5.57 3.82
C SER A 92 8.49 4.95 2.48
N TYR A 93 8.15 5.78 1.48
CA TYR A 93 7.90 5.30 0.12
C TYR A 93 9.16 4.71 -0.52
N ASN A 94 10.31 5.37 -0.37
CA ASN A 94 11.59 4.84 -0.88
C ASN A 94 11.89 3.46 -0.30
N TYR A 95 11.77 3.31 1.03
CA TYR A 95 11.98 2.03 1.69
C TYR A 95 10.96 0.97 1.24
N ALA A 96 9.70 1.35 1.13
CA ALA A 96 8.64 0.43 0.69
C ALA A 96 8.87 -0.11 -0.72
N VAL A 97 9.30 0.75 -1.65
CA VAL A 97 9.65 0.32 -3.02
C VAL A 97 10.80 -0.68 -2.98
N ILE A 98 11.90 -0.36 -2.29
CA ILE A 98 13.07 -1.24 -2.18
C ILE A 98 12.66 -2.61 -1.60
N VAL A 99 11.95 -2.63 -0.47
CA VAL A 99 11.51 -3.86 0.18
C VAL A 99 10.57 -4.66 -0.72
N THR A 100 9.63 -4.01 -1.39
CA THR A 100 8.67 -4.69 -2.27
C THR A 100 9.36 -5.33 -3.45
N VAL A 101 10.31 -4.62 -4.09
CA VAL A 101 11.10 -5.15 -5.21
C VAL A 101 11.91 -6.35 -4.76
N LEU A 102 12.58 -6.27 -3.61
CA LEU A 102 13.34 -7.40 -3.05
C LEU A 102 12.44 -8.61 -2.78
N ILE A 103 11.31 -8.41 -2.11
CA ILE A 103 10.34 -9.48 -1.83
C ILE A 103 9.83 -10.12 -3.13
N TYR A 104 9.48 -9.30 -4.13
CA TYR A 104 8.98 -9.78 -5.42
C TYR A 104 10.01 -10.64 -6.16
N LEU A 105 11.30 -10.24 -6.12
CA LEU A 105 12.38 -10.99 -6.74
C LEU A 105 12.71 -12.29 -5.99
N ILE A 106 12.58 -12.30 -4.65
CA ILE A 106 12.92 -13.46 -3.81
C ILE A 106 11.79 -14.51 -3.77
N LEU A 107 10.52 -14.09 -3.77
CA LEU A 107 9.33 -14.95 -3.74
C LEU A 107 9.35 -16.16 -4.70
N PRO A 108 9.69 -16.02 -6.00
CA PRO A 108 9.69 -17.16 -6.92
C PRO A 108 10.72 -18.23 -6.54
N PHE A 109 11.87 -17.85 -5.99
CA PHE A 109 12.88 -18.80 -5.50
C PHE A 109 12.39 -19.54 -4.26
N ILE A 110 11.68 -18.85 -3.36
CA ILE A 110 11.03 -19.48 -2.20
C ILE A 110 10.00 -20.49 -2.68
N HIS A 111 9.11 -20.11 -3.60
CA HIS A 111 8.09 -21.02 -4.15
C HIS A 111 8.72 -22.25 -4.81
N PHE A 112 9.74 -22.05 -5.65
CA PHE A 112 10.48 -23.14 -6.27
C PHE A 112 11.09 -24.11 -5.24
N THR A 113 11.66 -23.57 -4.16
CA THR A 113 12.27 -24.38 -3.10
C THR A 113 11.20 -25.19 -2.34
N ILE A 114 10.06 -24.57 -2.05
CA ILE A 114 8.93 -25.24 -1.37
C ILE A 114 8.37 -26.36 -2.25
N GLU A 115 8.10 -26.09 -3.54
CA GLU A 115 7.58 -27.09 -4.49
C GLU A 115 8.54 -28.26 -4.69
N SER A 116 9.86 -27.98 -4.68
CA SER A 116 10.89 -29.02 -4.83
C SER A 116 10.97 -29.94 -3.61
N ILE A 117 10.67 -29.45 -2.41
CA ILE A 117 10.70 -30.24 -1.16
C ILE A 117 9.34 -30.92 -0.90
N PHE A 118 8.25 -30.23 -1.22
CA PHE A 118 6.87 -30.70 -1.05
C PHE A 118 6.21 -30.88 -2.42
N SER A 119 6.46 -32.03 -3.04
CA SER A 119 5.98 -32.41 -4.38
C SER A 119 4.45 -32.52 -4.52
N SER A 120 3.68 -32.26 -3.46
CA SER A 120 2.22 -32.37 -3.40
C SER A 120 1.49 -31.03 -3.18
N MET A 121 2.19 -29.89 -3.10
CA MET A 121 1.52 -28.60 -2.91
C MET A 121 0.99 -28.07 -4.26
N SER A 122 -0.32 -27.83 -4.34
CA SER A 122 -0.96 -27.26 -5.52
C SER A 122 -0.38 -25.88 -5.85
N LYS A 123 -0.24 -25.57 -7.13
CA LYS A 123 0.18 -24.25 -7.63
C LYS A 123 -0.80 -23.17 -7.14
N ILE A 124 -0.41 -22.39 -6.14
CA ILE A 124 -1.21 -21.27 -5.63
C ILE A 124 -1.06 -20.11 -6.64
N GLU A 125 -1.90 -20.09 -7.68
CA GLU A 125 -2.00 -18.97 -8.61
C GLU A 125 -2.89 -17.88 -8.01
N GLY A 126 -2.35 -17.13 -7.05
CA GLY A 126 -2.97 -15.88 -6.58
C GLY A 126 -2.75 -14.74 -7.58
N SER A 127 -3.65 -13.74 -7.60
CA SER A 127 -3.47 -12.54 -8.41
C SER A 127 -2.18 -11.80 -8.00
N LYS A 128 -1.16 -11.82 -8.85
CA LYS A 128 0.18 -11.32 -8.53
C LYS A 128 0.20 -9.81 -8.33
N ASP A 129 -0.55 -9.06 -9.14
CA ASP A 129 -0.39 -7.60 -9.23
C ASP A 129 -0.98 -6.87 -8.02
N VAL A 130 -2.19 -7.24 -7.60
CA VAL A 130 -2.86 -6.62 -6.44
C VAL A 130 -2.10 -6.91 -5.15
N SER A 131 -1.53 -8.12 -5.04
CA SER A 131 -0.70 -8.53 -3.91
C SER A 131 0.56 -7.67 -3.76
N VAL A 132 1.25 -7.38 -4.87
CA VAL A 132 2.47 -6.54 -4.86
C VAL A 132 2.17 -5.11 -4.41
N LEU A 133 1.08 -4.52 -4.92
CA LEU A 133 0.64 -3.19 -4.51
C LEU A 133 0.25 -3.15 -3.02
N GLY A 134 -0.42 -4.20 -2.54
CA GLY A 134 -0.74 -4.36 -1.12
C GLY A 134 0.51 -4.40 -0.24
N VAL A 135 1.52 -5.19 -0.62
CA VAL A 135 2.81 -5.27 0.09
C VAL A 135 3.51 -3.90 0.13
N LEU A 136 3.53 -3.19 -1.00
CA LEU A 136 4.12 -1.86 -1.10
C LEU A 136 3.46 -0.87 -0.14
N LEU A 137 2.13 -0.75 -0.20
CA LEU A 137 1.41 0.22 0.63
C LEU A 137 1.46 -0.16 2.11
N MET A 138 1.40 -1.46 2.43
CA MET A 138 1.51 -1.93 3.81
C MET A 138 2.90 -1.65 4.39
N SER A 139 3.96 -1.93 3.62
CA SER A 139 5.35 -1.63 4.00
C SER A 139 5.56 -0.13 4.18
N GLN A 140 5.01 0.69 3.28
CA GLN A 140 5.05 2.15 3.40
C GLN A 140 4.38 2.65 4.67
N ILE A 141 3.15 2.22 4.97
CA ILE A 141 2.41 2.64 6.15
C ILE A 141 3.14 2.21 7.43
N PHE A 142 3.69 0.99 7.43
CA PHE A 142 4.40 0.46 8.58
C PHE A 142 5.70 1.22 8.86
N THR A 143 6.51 1.46 7.83
CA THR A 143 7.75 2.23 7.94
C THR A 143 7.46 3.68 8.32
N PHE A 144 6.43 4.29 7.74
CA PHE A 144 6.00 5.64 8.08
C PHE A 144 5.63 5.76 9.56
N ARG A 145 4.85 4.82 10.10
CA ARG A 145 4.49 4.79 11.51
C ARG A 145 5.70 4.59 12.42
N LYS A 146 6.63 3.71 12.02
CA LYS A 146 7.87 3.46 12.78
C LYS A 146 8.77 4.69 12.83
N LEU A 147 9.04 5.31 11.68
CA LEU A 147 9.87 6.51 11.59
C LEU A 147 9.22 7.67 12.33
N LYS A 148 7.91 7.90 12.11
CA LYS A 148 7.17 8.93 12.83
C LYS A 148 7.27 8.74 14.34
N LYS A 149 7.13 7.50 14.84
CA LYS A 149 7.27 7.22 16.28
C LYS A 149 8.68 7.53 16.77
N ALA A 150 9.72 7.11 16.05
CA ALA A 150 11.11 7.34 16.43
C ALA A 150 11.46 8.84 16.51
N TYR A 151 10.98 9.66 15.58
CA TYR A 151 11.22 11.11 15.57
C TYR A 151 10.35 11.92 16.54
N ASN A 152 9.25 11.35 17.04
CA ASN A 152 8.39 11.96 18.05
C ASN A 152 8.77 11.58 19.49
N GLU A 153 9.72 10.67 19.67
CA GLU A 153 10.26 10.25 20.97
C GLU A 153 11.51 11.05 21.39
N GLU A 154 11.84 12.13 20.65
CA GLU A 154 12.76 13.23 21.02
C GLU A 154 11.97 14.52 21.25
#